data_AF-A0AAI9L293-F1
#
_entry.id   AF-A0AAI9L293-F1
#
_cell.length_a   1.000
_cell.length_b   1.000
_cell.length_c   1.000
_cell.angle_alpha   90.00
_cell.angle_beta   90.00
_cell.angle_gamma   90.00
#
_symmetry.space_group_name_H-M   'P 1'
#
loop_
_entity.id
_entity.type
_entity.pdbx_description
1 polymer ?
#
loop_
_entity_poly.entity_id
_entity_poly.type
_entity_poly.pdbx_seq_one_letter_code
_entity_poly.pdbx_strand_id
1 'polypeptide(L)' 'MSEESRRCTVLIYRDKPEGDFVKFAPVKFTDDGNNPYIAEQAIVELDDGSVVTVAPNEIQFIK' A
#
# COMPACT_ATOMS: atom_id res chain seq x y z
N MET A 1 4.13 -9.21 20.96
CA MET A 1 4.89 -9.24 19.71
C MET A 1 4.61 -7.91 19.05
N SER A 2 5.45 -6.89 19.30
CA SER A 2 5.20 -5.55 18.79
C SER A 2 5.23 -5.61 17.27
N GLU A 3 4.07 -5.46 16.65
CA GLU A 3 3.97 -5.15 15.23
C GLU A 3 4.68 -3.81 15.07
N GLU A 4 5.95 -3.86 14.70
CA GLU A 4 6.75 -2.67 14.40
C GLU A 4 6.06 -2.01 13.19
N SER A 5 5.23 -1.00 13.45
CA SER A 5 4.65 -0.14 12.43
C SER A 5 5.81 0.43 11.61
N ARG A 6 5.97 -0.07 10.38
CA ARG A 6 7.05 0.36 9.51
C ARG A 6 6.59 1.59 8.76
N ARG A 7 7.22 2.73 9.00
CA ARG A 7 7.00 3.94 8.21
C ARG A 7 7.34 3.66 6.75
N CYS A 8 6.49 4.09 5.84
CA CYS A 8 6.73 3.99 4.42
C CYS A 8 6.24 5.23 3.67
N THR A 9 6.91 5.53 2.57
CA THR A 9 6.52 6.57 1.62
C THR A 9 5.80 5.94 0.46
N VAL A 10 4.66 6.51 0.06
CA VAL A 10 3.90 6.05 -1.11
C VAL A 10 4.36 6.80 -2.36
N LEU A 11 4.94 6.08 -3.31
CA LEU A 11 5.62 6.64 -4.49
C LEU A 11 4.69 6.99 -5.66
N ILE A 12 3.49 6.41 -5.72
CA ILE A 12 2.52 6.66 -6.80
C ILE A 12 1.99 8.10 -6.79
N TYR A 13 1.94 8.74 -5.61
CA TYR A 13 1.47 10.11 -5.49
C TYR A 13 2.61 11.11 -5.70
N ARG A 14 2.29 12.24 -6.35
CA ARG A 14 3.25 13.31 -6.63
C ARG A 14 3.91 13.85 -5.36
N ASP A 15 3.12 14.04 -4.31
CA ASP A 15 3.57 14.60 -3.03
C ASP A 15 4.25 13.57 -2.13
N LYS A 16 4.30 12.30 -2.57
CA LYS A 16 4.93 11.17 -1.86
C LYS A 16 4.52 11.13 -0.38
N PRO A 17 3.22 10.99 -0.07
CA PRO A 17 2.76 11.02 1.29
C PRO A 17 3.37 9.86 2.06
N GLU A 18 3.65 10.12 3.33
CA GLU A 18 4.16 9.15 4.27
C GLU A 18 3.02 8.57 5.10
N GLY A 19 3.24 7.37 5.62
CA GLY A 19 2.30 6.70 6.47
C GLY A 19 2.90 5.46 7.12
N ASP A 20 2.05 4.75 7.84
CA ASP A 20 2.38 3.50 8.49
C ASP A 20 1.95 2.33 7.61
N PHE A 21 2.92 1.48 7.30
CA PHE A 21 2.65 0.21 6.66
C PHE A 21 1.90 -0.70 7.61
N VAL A 22 0.70 -1.11 7.20
CA VAL A 22 -0.16 -1.99 7.98
C VAL A 22 0.15 -3.45 7.66
N LYS A 23 -0.01 -3.86 6.39
CA LYS A 23 0.23 -5.24 5.92
C LYS A 23 0.17 -5.36 4.41
N PHE A 24 0.66 -6.50 3.91
CA PHE A 24 0.32 -6.97 2.57
C PHE A 24 -0.97 -7.79 2.60
N ALA A 25 -1.84 -7.56 1.62
CA ALA A 25 -3.08 -8.33 1.47
C ALA A 25 -3.40 -8.61 -0.01
N PRO A 26 -3.92 -9.81 -0.34
CA PRO A 26 -4.42 -10.10 -1.68
C PRO A 26 -5.73 -9.34 -1.93
N VAL A 27 -5.75 -8.50 -2.98
CA VAL A 27 -6.92 -7.75 -3.42
C VAL A 27 -7.35 -8.26 -4.79
N LYS A 28 -8.66 -8.44 -4.98
CA LYS A 28 -9.24 -8.83 -6.27
C LYS A 28 -9.36 -7.60 -7.16
N PHE A 29 -8.74 -7.66 -8.33
CA PHE A 29 -8.86 -6.67 -9.38
C PHE A 29 -9.48 -7.30 -10.62
N THR A 30 -9.86 -6.43 -11.54
CA THR A 30 -10.43 -6.78 -12.83
C THR A 30 -9.55 -6.12 -13.88
N ASP A 31 -9.03 -6.90 -14.82
CA ASP A 31 -8.23 -6.36 -15.92
C ASP A 31 -9.10 -5.70 -16.99
N ASP A 32 -8.47 -5.13 -18.03
CA ASP A 32 -9.14 -4.49 -19.17
C ASP A 32 -10.04 -5.46 -19.96
N GLY A 33 -9.74 -6.77 -19.89
CA GLY A 33 -10.54 -7.85 -20.46
C GLY A 33 -11.66 -8.36 -19.54
N ASN A 34 -11.92 -7.68 -18.42
CA ASN A 34 -12.89 -8.07 -17.39
C ASN A 34 -12.59 -9.42 -16.71
N ASN A 35 -11.33 -9.89 -16.74
CA ASN A 35 -10.92 -11.11 -16.06
C ASN A 35 -10.54 -10.79 -14.61
N PRO A 36 -11.15 -11.48 -13.61
CA PRO A 36 -10.77 -11.29 -12.23
C PRO A 36 -9.39 -11.91 -11.96
N TYR A 37 -8.51 -11.14 -11.35
CA TYR A 37 -7.22 -11.63 -10.86
C TYR A 37 -6.98 -11.14 -9.43
N ILE A 38 -6.11 -11.85 -8.71
CA ILE A 38 -5.70 -11.49 -7.35
C ILE A 38 -4.29 -10.94 -7.44
N ALA A 39 -4.10 -9.71 -6.94
CA ALA A 39 -2.78 -9.13 -6.79
C ALA A 39 -2.53 -8.81 -5.32
N GLU A 40 -1.30 -9.06 -4.87
CA GLU A 40 -0.86 -8.62 -3.55
C GLU A 40 -0.72 -7.09 -3.55
N GLN A 41 -1.27 -6.43 -2.54
CA GLN A 41 -1.24 -4.98 -2.36
C GLN A 41 -0.70 -4.65 -0.97
N ALA A 42 0.03 -3.54 -0.88
CA ALA A 42 0.40 -2.91 0.38
C ALA A 42 -0.76 -2.05 0.89
N ILE A 43 -1.17 -2.29 2.13
CA ILE A 43 -2.10 -1.43 2.86
C ILE A 43 -1.26 -0.47 3.70
N VAL A 44 -1.44 0.83 3.46
CA VAL A 44 -0.74 1.92 4.16
C VAL A 44 -1.78 2.86 4.74
N GLU A 45 -1.63 3.19 6.02
CA GLU A 45 -2.39 4.25 6.68
C GLU A 45 -1.57 5.53 6.62
N LEU A 46 -2.00 6.50 5.81
CA LEU A 46 -1.34 7.78 5.64
C LEU A 46 -1.47 8.65 6.89
N ASP A 47 -0.55 9.59 7.05
CA ASP A 47 -0.54 10.55 8.18
C ASP A 47 -1.80 11.44 8.27
N ASP A 48 -2.57 11.55 7.18
CA ASP A 48 -3.85 12.26 7.15
C ASP A 48 -5.04 11.42 7.66
N GLY A 49 -4.80 10.17 8.04
CA GLY A 49 -5.81 9.20 8.48
C GLY A 49 -6.47 8.41 7.34
N SER A 50 -6.06 8.63 6.10
CA SER A 50 -6.56 7.87 4.95
C SER A 50 -5.86 6.52 4.82
N VAL A 51 -6.61 5.46 4.52
CA VAL A 51 -6.03 4.15 4.20
C VAL A 51 -5.97 3.98 2.68
N VAL A 52 -4.77 3.76 2.16
CA VAL A 52 -4.53 3.52 0.74
C VAL A 52 -4.03 2.10 0.48
N THR A 53 -4.48 1.53 -0.62
CA THR A 53 -3.98 0.27 -1.17
C THR A 53 -3.15 0.58 -2.40
N VAL A 54 -1.88 0.22 -2.37
CA VAL A 54 -0.94 0.48 -3.47
C VAL A 54 -0.14 -0.77 -3.79
N ALA A 55 0.47 -0.83 -4.95
CA ALA A 55 1.26 -1.99 -5.30
C ALA A 55 2.53 -2.07 -4.43
N PRO A 56 3.07 -3.28 -4.13
CA PRO A 56 4.25 -3.43 -3.27
C PRO A 56 5.50 -2.71 -3.78
N ASN A 57 5.59 -2.44 -5.09
CA ASN A 57 6.66 -1.68 -5.73
C ASN A 57 6.44 -0.15 -5.65
N GLU A 58 5.30 0.30 -5.14
CA GLU A 58 4.94 1.72 -4.98
C GLU A 58 5.10 2.21 -3.54
N ILE A 59 5.64 1.37 -2.65
CA ILE A 59 6.01 1.77 -1.30
C ILE A 59 7.51 1.71 -1.11
N GLN A 60 8.05 2.66 -0.37
CA GLN A 60 9.43 2.66 0.07
C GLN A 60 9.48 2.76 1.59
N PHE A 61 9.99 1.72 2.25
CA PHE A 61 10.16 1.75 3.71
C PHE A 61 11.21 2.79 4.10
N ILE A 62 10.87 3.61 5.09
CA ILE A 62 11.76 4.58 5.71
C ILE A 62 12.39 3.87 6.91
N LYS A 63 13.73 3.91 7.00
CA LYS A 63 14.51 3.16 7.98
C LYS A 63 14.76 3.97 9.24
#